data_AF-A0A328AIF1-F1
#
_entry.id   AF-A0A328AIF1-F1
#
_cell.length_a   1.000
_cell.length_b   1.000
_cell.length_c   1.000
_cell.angle_alpha   90.00
_cell.angle_beta   90.00
_cell.angle_gamma   90.00
#
_symmetry.space_group_name_H-M   'P 1'
#
loop_
_entity.id
_entity.type
_entity.pdbx_description
1 polymer ?
#
loop_
_entity_poly.entity_id
_entity_poly.type
_entity_poly.pdbx_seq_one_letter_code
_entity_poly.pdbx_strand_id
1 'polypeptide(L)'
;MRRAFNRPEGTGWALLWDLLTFERLMTNAVIHLVYWAGLGVILLVAFGSLGAAVGVAIRDPLPWGILLAIPVLIAGLLVTAVLVLLWRSFCEFYVTIFKISEDLTALRQEADAERARHPRG
;
A
#
# COMPACT_ATOMS: atom_id res chain seq x y z
N MET A 1 -43.63 16.13 -1.47
CA MET A 1 -43.09 16.30 -2.84
C MET A 1 -41.61 15.98 -2.83
N ARG A 2 -41.19 14.99 -3.64
CA ARG A 2 -39.84 14.39 -3.66
C ARG A 2 -38.83 15.36 -4.31
N ARG A 3 -37.77 15.75 -3.58
CA ARG A 3 -36.59 16.35 -4.21
C ARG A 3 -35.75 15.22 -4.81
N ALA A 4 -35.73 15.13 -6.14
CA ALA A 4 -34.83 14.27 -6.88
C ALA A 4 -33.41 14.83 -6.75
N PHE A 5 -32.52 14.10 -6.08
CA PHE A 5 -31.09 14.38 -6.12
C PHE A 5 -30.56 13.87 -7.46
N ASN A 6 -30.45 14.78 -8.42
CA ASN A 6 -29.72 14.57 -9.66
C ASN A 6 -28.22 14.75 -9.35
N ARG A 7 -27.46 13.64 -9.28
CA ARG A 7 -25.98 13.71 -9.24
C ARG A 7 -25.46 13.61 -10.68
N PRO A 8 -24.78 14.65 -11.21
CA PRO A 8 -24.11 14.54 -12.48
C PRO A 8 -22.94 13.55 -12.38
N GLU A 9 -22.85 12.69 -13.38
CA GLU A 9 -21.85 11.64 -13.54
C GLU A 9 -20.48 12.27 -13.78
N GLY A 10 -19.59 12.08 -12.82
CA GLY A 10 -18.17 12.46 -12.85
C GLY A 10 -17.28 11.23 -12.68
N THR A 11 -17.48 10.25 -13.55
CA THR A 11 -16.49 9.35 -14.16
C THR A 11 -15.27 8.98 -13.28
N GLY A 12 -15.40 7.88 -12.54
CA GLY A 12 -14.28 7.10 -11.98
C GLY A 12 -13.56 7.72 -10.78
N TRP A 13 -13.01 8.92 -10.94
CA TRP A 13 -12.17 9.56 -9.92
C TRP A 13 -12.99 10.03 -8.71
N ALA A 14 -14.20 10.54 -8.92
CA ALA A 14 -15.06 10.95 -7.82
C ALA A 14 -15.62 9.75 -7.03
N LEU A 15 -15.86 8.61 -7.68
CA LEU A 15 -16.26 7.37 -7.00
C LEU A 15 -15.08 6.74 -6.25
N LEU A 16 -13.87 6.78 -6.81
CA LEU A 16 -12.64 6.43 -6.10
C LEU A 16 -12.40 7.36 -4.92
N TRP A 17 -12.69 8.66 -5.06
CA TRP A 17 -12.57 9.65 -3.98
C TRP A 17 -13.64 9.47 -2.89
N ASP A 18 -14.87 9.11 -3.25
CA ASP A 18 -15.95 8.77 -2.30
C ASP A 18 -15.69 7.40 -1.61
N LEU A 19 -15.01 6.47 -2.29
CA LEU A 19 -14.51 5.20 -1.71
C LEU A 19 -13.27 5.40 -0.82
N LEU A 20 -12.42 6.40 -1.10
CA LEU A 20 -11.22 6.74 -0.33
C LEU A 20 -11.51 7.68 0.86
N THR A 21 -12.55 8.51 0.77
CA THR A 21 -12.84 9.59 1.75
C THR A 21 -13.90 9.20 2.77
N PHE A 22 -14.67 8.14 2.52
CA PHE A 22 -15.64 7.64 3.50
C PHE A 22 -14.95 6.60 4.40
N GLU A 23 -14.28 7.08 5.44
CA GLU A 23 -14.28 6.70 6.88
C GLU A 23 -14.82 5.32 7.37
N ARG A 24 -15.40 4.48 6.51
CA ARG A 24 -16.30 3.37 6.81
C ARG A 24 -15.88 2.02 6.21
N LEU A 25 -14.76 1.97 5.49
CA LEU A 25 -14.08 0.73 5.05
C LEU A 25 -12.59 0.68 5.50
N MET A 26 -12.17 1.70 6.24
CA MET A 26 -10.83 2.30 6.20
C MET A 26 -9.74 1.59 7.01
N THR A 27 -10.04 0.53 7.75
CA THR A 27 -9.01 -0.09 8.62
C THR A 27 -8.51 -1.43 8.09
N ASN A 28 -9.38 -2.34 7.63
CA ASN A 28 -8.94 -3.70 7.23
C ASN A 28 -8.75 -3.89 5.71
N ALA A 29 -9.65 -3.37 4.87
CA ALA A 29 -9.55 -3.53 3.41
C ALA A 29 -8.40 -2.70 2.80
N VAL A 30 -8.11 -1.55 3.42
CA VAL A 30 -7.03 -0.64 3.01
C VAL A 30 -5.66 -1.28 3.18
N ILE A 31 -5.47 -2.12 4.22
CA ILE A 31 -4.22 -2.86 4.44
C ILE A 31 -3.90 -3.75 3.24
N HIS A 32 -4.89 -4.48 2.72
CA HIS A 32 -4.70 -5.32 1.53
C HIS A 32 -4.44 -4.48 0.28
N LEU A 33 -5.17 -3.39 0.08
CA LEU A 33 -5.02 -2.54 -1.11
C LEU A 33 -3.63 -1.91 -1.18
N VAL A 34 -3.14 -1.38 -0.04
CA VAL A 34 -1.78 -0.88 0.09
C VAL A 34 -0.78 -2.02 -0.12
N TYR A 35 -0.96 -3.17 0.53
CA TYR A 35 -0.09 -4.35 0.40
C TYR A 35 0.12 -4.80 -1.06
N TRP A 36 -0.97 -4.97 -1.81
CA TRP A 36 -0.91 -5.36 -3.23
C TRP A 36 -0.32 -4.28 -4.11
N ALA A 37 -0.62 -3.00 -3.83
CA ALA A 37 -0.09 -1.88 -4.60
C ALA A 37 1.45 -1.84 -4.55
N GLY A 38 2.07 -1.93 -3.37
CA GLY A 38 3.53 -1.91 -3.31
C GLY A 38 4.20 -3.22 -3.69
N LEU A 39 3.53 -4.37 -3.55
CA LEU A 39 4.03 -5.60 -4.16
C LEU A 39 4.09 -5.45 -5.70
N GLY A 40 3.11 -4.76 -6.29
CA GLY A 40 3.14 -4.34 -7.71
C GLY A 40 4.30 -3.39 -8.03
N VAL A 41 4.54 -2.36 -7.21
CA VAL A 41 5.65 -1.41 -7.41
C VAL A 41 7.01 -2.11 -7.31
N ILE A 42 7.21 -2.98 -6.31
CA ILE A 42 8.44 -3.77 -6.16
C ILE A 42 8.64 -4.67 -7.38
N LEU A 43 7.58 -5.31 -7.86
CA LEU A 43 7.65 -6.16 -9.05
C LEU A 43 8.10 -5.36 -10.28
N LEU A 44 7.54 -4.15 -10.48
CA LEU A 44 7.93 -3.27 -11.56
C LEU A 44 9.39 -2.81 -11.45
N VAL A 45 9.86 -2.49 -10.25
CA VAL A 45 11.27 -2.11 -10.01
C VAL A 45 12.21 -3.29 -10.26
N ALA A 46 11.85 -4.49 -9.78
CA ALA A 46 12.61 -5.70 -10.01
C ALA A 46 12.71 -6.00 -11.52
N PHE A 47 11.58 -5.97 -12.23
CA PHE A 47 11.55 -6.20 -13.68
C PHE A 47 12.29 -5.11 -14.45
N GLY A 48 12.16 -3.84 -14.02
CA GLY A 48 12.87 -2.70 -14.58
C GLY A 48 14.37 -2.81 -14.40
N SER A 49 14.85 -3.27 -13.23
CA SER A 49 16.28 -3.47 -12.98
C SER A 49 16.87 -4.59 -13.84
N LEU A 50 16.12 -5.69 -14.03
CA LEU A 50 16.49 -6.75 -14.97
C LEU A 50 16.55 -6.23 -16.41
N GLY A 51 15.53 -5.49 -16.84
CA GLY A 51 15.48 -4.86 -18.17
C GLY A 51 16.63 -3.88 -18.38
N ALA A 52 17.00 -3.10 -17.37
CA ALA A 52 18.13 -2.18 -17.41
C ALA A 52 19.47 -2.94 -17.55
N ALA A 53 19.67 -4.01 -16.79
CA ALA A 53 20.88 -4.84 -16.88
C ALA A 53 21.01 -5.51 -18.27
N VAL A 54 19.91 -6.07 -18.79
CA VAL A 54 19.88 -6.68 -20.14
C VAL A 54 20.08 -5.63 -21.23
N GLY A 55 19.47 -4.45 -21.09
CA GLY A 55 19.63 -3.35 -22.04
C GLY A 55 21.07 -2.84 -22.12
N VAL A 56 21.77 -2.75 -20.99
CA VAL A 56 23.20 -2.40 -20.94
C VAL A 56 24.06 -3.47 -21.62
N ALA A 57 23.73 -4.76 -21.42
CA ALA A 57 24.46 -5.86 -22.04
C ALA A 57 24.34 -5.90 -23.58
N ILE A 58 23.23 -5.45 -24.16
CA ILE A 58 23.01 -5.41 -25.62
C ILE A 58 23.64 -4.16 -26.26
N ARG A 59 23.72 -3.05 -25.52
CA ARG A 59 24.12 -1.75 -26.07
C ARG A 59 25.61 -1.66 -26.43
N ASP A 60 26.48 -2.36 -25.72
CA ASP A 60 27.93 -2.21 -25.85
C ASP A 60 28.62 -3.49 -26.38
N PRO A 61 29.65 -3.36 -27.25
CA PRO A 61 30.42 -4.51 -27.73
C PRO A 61 31.17 -5.20 -26.58
N LEU A 62 31.20 -6.54 -26.63
CA LEU A 62 31.98 -7.37 -25.70
C LEU A 62 33.46 -6.99 -25.79
N PRO A 63 34.17 -6.78 -24.65
CA PRO A 63 33.83 -7.15 -23.27
C PRO A 63 33.23 -6.03 -22.39
N TRP A 64 33.13 -4.79 -22.88
CA TRP A 64 32.78 -3.63 -22.05
C TRP A 64 31.32 -3.68 -21.56
N GLY A 65 30.41 -4.23 -22.36
CA GLY A 65 29.00 -4.40 -21.99
C GLY A 65 28.78 -5.34 -20.80
N ILE A 66 29.53 -6.44 -20.67
CA ILE A 66 29.45 -7.33 -19.50
C ILE A 66 30.01 -6.64 -18.25
N LEU A 67 31.12 -5.92 -18.40
CA LEU A 67 31.77 -5.23 -17.28
C LEU A 67 30.85 -4.15 -16.67
N LEU A 68 30.03 -3.49 -17.48
CA LEU A 68 29.04 -2.51 -17.02
C LEU A 68 27.71 -3.15 -16.58
N ALA A 69 27.31 -4.29 -17.15
CA ALA A 69 26.08 -4.98 -16.77
C ALA A 69 26.15 -5.55 -15.34
N ILE A 70 27.30 -6.08 -14.91
CA ILE A 70 27.48 -6.64 -13.56
C ILE A 70 27.15 -5.62 -12.45
N PRO A 71 27.77 -4.42 -12.38
CA PRO A 71 27.47 -3.45 -11.34
C PRO A 71 26.04 -2.90 -11.44
N VAL A 72 25.49 -2.77 -12.65
CA VAL A 72 24.08 -2.36 -12.84
C VAL A 72 23.13 -3.41 -12.26
N LEU A 73 23.41 -4.68 -12.46
CA LEU A 73 22.59 -5.79 -11.94
C LEU A 73 22.70 -5.85 -10.40
N ILE A 74 23.91 -5.70 -9.84
CA ILE A 74 24.14 -5.65 -8.38
C ILE A 74 23.42 -4.44 -7.77
N ALA A 75 23.57 -3.26 -8.35
CA ALA A 75 22.89 -2.06 -7.88
C ALA A 75 21.36 -2.20 -7.96
N GLY A 76 20.85 -2.78 -9.06
CA GLY A 76 19.43 -3.07 -9.25
C GLY A 76 18.87 -4.04 -8.20
N LEU A 77 19.60 -5.11 -7.89
CA LEU A 77 19.23 -6.05 -6.83
C LEU A 77 19.27 -5.40 -5.45
N LEU A 78 20.29 -4.60 -5.15
CA LEU A 78 20.39 -3.88 -3.88
C LEU A 78 19.24 -2.89 -3.68
N VAL A 79 18.91 -2.11 -4.71
CA VAL A 79 17.77 -1.18 -4.68
C VAL A 79 16.46 -1.94 -4.46
N THR A 80 16.27 -3.05 -5.18
CA THR A 80 15.08 -3.89 -5.02
C THR A 80 14.99 -4.48 -3.61
N ALA A 81 16.11 -4.97 -3.06
CA ALA A 81 16.17 -5.52 -1.71
C ALA A 81 15.85 -4.47 -0.63
N VAL A 82 16.44 -3.28 -0.73
CA VAL A 82 16.14 -2.16 0.18
C VAL A 82 14.66 -1.76 0.07
N LEU A 83 14.12 -1.67 -1.15
CA LEU A 83 12.72 -1.34 -1.38
C LEU A 83 11.78 -2.39 -0.76
N VAL A 84 12.10 -3.68 -0.87
CA VAL A 84 11.35 -4.78 -0.24
C VAL A 84 11.39 -4.66 1.29
N LEU A 85 12.56 -4.40 1.88
CA LEU A 85 12.70 -4.25 3.33
C LEU A 85 11.94 -3.04 3.85
N LEU A 86 12.08 -1.90 3.18
CA LEU A 86 11.31 -0.69 3.47
C LEU A 86 9.82 -0.96 3.38
N TRP A 87 9.37 -1.59 2.29
CA TRP A 87 7.97 -1.96 2.09
C TRP A 87 7.44 -2.84 3.21
N ARG A 88 8.21 -3.86 3.61
CA ARG A 88 7.85 -4.76 4.71
C ARG A 88 7.72 -3.99 6.03
N SER A 89 8.66 -3.09 6.34
CA SER A 89 8.63 -2.23 7.53
C SER A 89 7.40 -1.31 7.53
N PHE A 90 7.09 -0.66 6.40
CA PHE A 90 5.89 0.15 6.26
C PHE A 90 4.61 -0.67 6.42
N CYS A 91 4.54 -1.88 5.84
CA CYS A 91 3.39 -2.78 6.02
C CYS A 91 3.15 -3.14 7.50
N GLU A 92 4.22 -3.48 8.22
CA GLU A 92 4.15 -3.85 9.65
C GLU A 92 3.77 -2.66 10.54
N PHE A 93 4.30 -1.46 10.22
CA PHE A 93 3.96 -0.22 10.90
C PHE A 93 2.48 0.17 10.71
N TYR A 94 1.95 0.09 9.48
CA TYR A 94 0.55 0.37 9.19
C TYR A 94 -0.40 -0.62 9.90
N VAL A 95 -0.10 -1.92 9.88
CA VAL A 95 -0.91 -2.94 10.60
C VAL A 95 -0.94 -2.68 12.10
N THR A 96 0.18 -2.26 12.68
CA THR A 96 0.28 -1.97 14.12
C THR A 96 -0.60 -0.77 14.52
N ILE A 97 -0.53 0.32 13.75
CA ILE A 97 -1.40 1.49 13.97
C ILE A 97 -2.87 1.12 13.90
N PHE A 98 -3.25 0.34 12.89
CA PHE A 98 -4.64 -0.06 12.69
C PHE A 98 -5.14 -0.98 13.81
N LYS A 99 -4.33 -1.96 14.24
CA LYS A 99 -4.64 -2.80 15.41
C LYS A 99 -4.90 -1.97 16.66
N ILE A 100 -4.09 -0.95 16.94
CA ILE A 100 -4.28 -0.07 18.10
C ILE A 100 -5.62 0.68 18.01
N SER A 101 -6.00 1.14 16.81
CA SER A 101 -7.28 1.84 16.62
C SER A 101 -8.51 0.94 16.81
N GLU A 102 -8.42 -0.33 16.40
CA GLU A 102 -9.47 -1.33 16.61
C GLU A 102 -9.58 -1.72 18.09
N ASP A 103 -8.45 -1.93 18.76
CA ASP A 103 -8.38 -2.29 20.19
C ASP A 103 -8.98 -1.19 21.09
N LEU A 104 -8.67 0.08 20.81
CA LEU A 104 -9.29 1.22 21.51
C LEU A 104 -10.81 1.31 21.30
N THR A 105 -11.30 0.90 20.12
CA THR A 105 -12.73 0.89 19.83
C THR A 105 -13.43 -0.26 20.57
N ALA A 106 -12.81 -1.43 20.65
CA ALA A 106 -13.30 -2.56 21.43
C ALA A 106 -13.37 -2.23 22.93
N LEU A 107 -12.30 -1.62 23.49
CA LEU A 107 -12.27 -1.18 24.88
C LEU A 107 -13.36 -0.14 25.20
N ARG A 108 -13.65 0.79 24.27
CA ARG A 108 -14.78 1.73 24.42
C ARG A 108 -16.14 1.02 24.47
N GLN A 109 -16.35 0.03 23.60
CA GLN A 109 -17.60 -0.73 23.56
C GLN A 109 -17.81 -1.55 24.85
N GLU A 110 -16.75 -2.15 25.37
CA GLU A 110 -16.80 -2.87 26.66
C GLU A 110 -17.10 -1.93 27.82
N ALA A 111 -16.44 -0.76 27.87
CA ALA A 111 -16.68 0.24 28.91
C ALA A 111 -18.12 0.80 28.86
N ASP A 112 -18.68 1.04 27.67
CA ASP A 112 -20.05 1.52 27.53
C ASP A 112 -21.09 0.42 27.83
N ALA A 113 -20.80 -0.83 27.49
CA ALA A 113 -21.65 -1.98 27.86
C ALA A 113 -21.66 -2.20 29.38
N GLU A 114 -20.54 -2.00 30.06
CA GLU A 114 -20.45 -2.10 31.51
C GLU A 114 -21.18 -0.94 32.21
N ARG A 115 -21.10 0.29 31.68
CA ARG A 115 -21.93 1.42 32.13
C ARG A 115 -23.44 1.16 31.94
N ALA A 116 -23.84 0.55 30.83
CA ALA A 116 -25.24 0.21 30.59
C ALA A 116 -25.77 -0.90 31.53
N ARG A 117 -24.90 -1.85 31.92
CA ARG A 117 -25.22 -2.88 32.91
C ARG A 117 -25.17 -2.37 34.35
N HIS A 118 -24.47 -1.26 34.58
CA HIS A 118 -24.37 -0.62 35.89
C HIS A 118 -24.99 0.78 35.95
N PRO A 119 -26.31 0.92 35.81
CA PRO A 119 -27.00 2.17 36.09
C PRO A 119 -27.10 2.35 37.61
N ARG A 120 -25.97 2.64 38.28
CA ARG A 120 -26.00 3.32 39.59
C ARG A 120 -26.19 4.81 39.26
N GLY A 121 -27.34 5.43 39.55
CA GLY A 121 -28.00 5.47 40.85
C GLY A 121 -27.58 6.77 41.50
#